data_AF-A0A6I3PG87-F1
#
_entry.id   AF-A0A6I3PG87-F1
#
_cell.length_a   1.000
_cell.length_b   1.000
_cell.length_c   1.000
_cell.angle_alpha   90.00
_cell.angle_beta   90.00
_cell.angle_gamma   90.00
#
_symmetry.space_group_name_H-M   'P 1'
#
loop_
_entity.id
_entity.type
_entity.pdbx_description
1 polymer ?
#
loop_
_entity_poly.entity_id
_entity_poly.type
_entity_poly.pdbx_seq_one_letter_code
_entity_poly.pdbx_strand_id
1 'polypeptide(L)'
;MKKRLILTILIALLFGACSNQNEASQKETEKQVGFVQKEEKAKKERDEQEKAEKEKKAKEEQERKEKEEREKKAKEEQERKEKEEREKKEAEAKQLAAQAEAAVQALENNQVTENIAPAQAAIANVADQGTKDRLTHRVGLVQNAITVREQQAAEAERARQAAAAEQARQAAAAQQTQQQQAFVTQPQQGGYRNCSEARAAGAAPLYRGQAGYSPRLDRDGDGVACE
;
A
#
# COMPACT_ATOMS: atom_id res chain seq x y z
N MET A 1 -49.33 -87.99 95.95
CA MET A 1 -50.72 -87.49 95.99
C MET A 1 -50.84 -86.40 97.03
N LYS A 2 -51.47 -85.27 96.63
CA LYS A 2 -52.26 -84.37 97.48
C LYS A 2 -51.54 -83.73 98.67
N LYS A 3 -50.73 -82.70 98.39
CA LYS A 3 -50.53 -81.49 99.23
C LYS A 3 -49.76 -80.35 98.50
N ARG A 4 -49.70 -80.39 97.15
CA ARG A 4 -49.51 -79.20 96.32
C ARG A 4 -50.90 -78.55 96.17
N LEU A 5 -51.21 -77.47 96.90
CA LEU A 5 -52.18 -76.45 96.44
C LEU A 5 -52.40 -75.25 97.40
N ILE A 6 -51.83 -75.20 98.62
CA ILE A 6 -52.28 -74.21 99.62
C ILE A 6 -51.22 -73.13 99.96
N LEU A 7 -49.94 -73.32 99.65
CA LEU A 7 -48.92 -72.28 99.94
C LEU A 7 -48.37 -71.58 98.69
N THR A 8 -49.16 -71.54 97.63
CA THR A 8 -48.94 -70.67 96.45
C THR A 8 -49.71 -69.36 96.55
N ILE A 9 -50.50 -69.15 97.61
CA ILE A 9 -51.30 -67.93 97.84
C ILE A 9 -50.66 -67.00 98.90
N LEU A 10 -49.76 -67.49 99.76
CA LEU A 10 -49.11 -66.67 100.79
C LEU A 10 -47.78 -66.02 100.36
N ILE A 11 -47.26 -66.33 99.16
CA ILE A 11 -46.08 -65.67 98.57
C ILE A 11 -46.50 -64.66 97.47
N ALA A 12 -47.80 -64.48 97.23
CA ALA A 12 -48.33 -63.28 96.56
C ALA A 12 -48.38 -62.06 97.51
N LEU A 13 -48.05 -62.24 98.80
CA LEU A 13 -47.85 -61.17 99.80
C LEU A 13 -46.35 -60.83 100.01
N LEU A 14 -45.50 -61.22 99.06
CA LEU A 14 -44.10 -60.77 98.94
C LEU A 14 -43.93 -59.63 97.90
N PHE A 15 -45.03 -59.04 97.42
CA PHE A 15 -45.06 -58.02 96.36
C PHE A 15 -45.80 -56.72 96.74
N GLY A 16 -45.82 -56.32 98.01
CA GLY A 16 -46.59 -55.14 98.41
C GLY A 16 -46.22 -54.54 99.74
N ALA A 17 -45.01 -54.00 99.88
CA ALA A 17 -44.69 -52.86 100.76
C ALA A 17 -43.17 -52.62 100.81
N CYS A 18 -42.61 -52.10 99.71
CA CYS A 18 -41.41 -51.26 99.72
C CYS A 18 -41.60 -50.21 98.63
N SER A 19 -42.69 -49.47 98.69
CA SER A 19 -42.78 -48.18 98.00
C SER A 19 -41.95 -47.17 98.79
N ASN A 20 -41.34 -46.23 98.07
CA ASN A 20 -40.71 -45.01 98.61
C ASN A 20 -39.23 -45.05 99.05
N GLN A 21 -38.37 -45.67 98.24
CA GLN A 21 -36.95 -45.27 98.18
C GLN A 21 -36.30 -45.63 96.84
N ASN A 22 -36.85 -45.08 95.74
CA ASN A 22 -36.18 -45.17 94.43
C ASN A 22 -36.41 -43.96 93.49
N GLU A 23 -36.99 -42.86 93.98
CA GLU A 23 -37.19 -41.65 93.17
C GLU A 23 -36.01 -40.65 93.23
N ALA A 24 -35.10 -40.78 94.19
CA ALA A 24 -33.92 -39.89 94.31
C ALA A 24 -32.73 -40.38 93.46
N SER A 25 -32.56 -41.71 93.29
CA SER A 25 -31.45 -42.24 92.49
C SER A 25 -31.73 -42.21 90.99
N GLN A 26 -32.99 -42.33 90.55
CA GLN A 26 -33.35 -42.21 89.12
C GLN A 26 -33.27 -40.77 88.62
N LYS A 27 -33.64 -39.77 89.45
CA LYS A 27 -33.57 -38.34 89.10
C LYS A 27 -32.16 -37.79 88.92
N GLU A 28 -31.17 -38.30 89.67
CA GLU A 28 -29.77 -37.90 89.47
C GLU A 28 -29.15 -38.59 88.24
N THR A 29 -29.47 -39.86 87.96
CA THR A 29 -29.08 -40.50 86.69
C THR A 29 -29.80 -39.93 85.47
N GLU A 30 -31.08 -39.52 85.52
CA GLU A 30 -31.75 -38.85 84.39
C GLU A 30 -31.17 -37.46 84.12
N LYS A 31 -30.76 -36.71 85.16
CA LYS A 31 -30.03 -35.45 85.01
C LYS A 31 -28.64 -35.64 84.43
N GLN A 32 -27.91 -36.66 84.88
CA GLN A 32 -26.55 -36.95 84.42
C GLN A 32 -26.53 -37.53 82.99
N VAL A 33 -27.47 -38.43 82.65
CA VAL A 33 -27.66 -38.97 81.29
C VAL A 33 -28.19 -37.90 80.33
N GLY A 34 -29.08 -37.00 80.78
CA GLY A 34 -29.55 -35.86 80.00
C GLY A 34 -28.46 -34.79 79.75
N PHE A 35 -27.54 -34.59 80.69
CA PHE A 35 -26.38 -33.69 80.51
C PHE A 35 -25.36 -34.29 79.53
N VAL A 36 -25.05 -35.59 79.65
CA VAL A 36 -24.17 -36.30 78.71
C VAL A 36 -24.77 -36.36 77.30
N GLN A 37 -26.08 -36.63 77.16
CA GLN A 37 -26.76 -36.58 75.86
C GLN A 37 -26.80 -35.17 75.26
N LYS A 38 -26.92 -34.12 76.10
CA LYS A 38 -26.87 -32.72 75.64
C LYS A 38 -25.46 -32.30 75.23
N GLU A 39 -24.42 -32.77 75.92
CA GLU A 39 -23.03 -32.57 75.53
C GLU A 39 -22.66 -33.34 74.25
N GLU A 40 -23.11 -34.60 74.08
CA GLU A 40 -22.92 -35.35 72.84
C GLU A 40 -23.66 -34.71 71.66
N LYS A 41 -24.89 -34.24 71.87
CA LYS A 41 -25.65 -33.51 70.84
C LYS A 41 -24.98 -32.20 70.47
N ALA A 42 -24.51 -31.42 71.45
CA ALA A 42 -23.79 -30.17 71.22
C ALA A 42 -22.42 -30.38 70.56
N LYS A 43 -21.74 -31.50 70.84
CA LYS A 43 -20.49 -31.90 70.18
C LYS A 43 -20.74 -32.30 68.73
N LYS A 44 -21.79 -33.11 68.47
CA LYS A 44 -22.20 -33.49 67.11
C LYS A 44 -22.61 -32.27 66.27
N GLU A 45 -23.35 -31.33 66.83
CA GLU A 45 -23.72 -30.07 66.15
C GLU A 45 -22.48 -29.21 65.85
N ARG A 46 -21.48 -29.18 66.74
CA ARG A 46 -20.19 -28.52 66.50
C ARG A 46 -19.38 -29.20 65.41
N ASP A 47 -19.30 -30.53 65.42
CA ASP A 47 -18.58 -31.32 64.42
C ASP A 47 -19.23 -31.19 63.03
N GLU A 48 -20.57 -31.14 62.96
CA GLU A 48 -21.33 -30.86 61.74
C GLU A 48 -21.13 -29.42 61.24
N GLN A 49 -21.12 -28.43 62.14
CA GLN A 49 -20.78 -27.03 61.79
C GLN A 49 -19.34 -26.89 61.29
N GLU A 50 -18.37 -27.53 61.94
CA GLU A 50 -16.97 -27.50 61.53
C GLU A 50 -16.77 -28.19 60.17
N LYS A 51 -17.48 -29.30 59.92
CA LYS A 51 -17.49 -29.97 58.62
C LYS A 51 -18.11 -29.08 57.54
N ALA A 52 -19.24 -28.43 57.81
CA ALA A 52 -19.88 -27.51 56.88
C ALA A 52 -19.01 -26.26 56.59
N GLU A 53 -18.31 -25.74 57.59
CA GLU A 53 -17.37 -24.62 57.43
C GLU A 53 -16.15 -25.02 56.59
N LYS A 54 -15.59 -26.22 56.84
CA LYS A 54 -14.49 -26.79 56.03
C LYS A 54 -14.90 -27.01 54.58
N GLU A 55 -16.09 -27.53 54.34
CA GLU A 55 -16.65 -27.73 52.99
C GLU A 55 -16.89 -26.40 52.27
N LYS A 56 -17.42 -25.39 52.97
CA LYS A 56 -17.60 -24.04 52.43
C LYS A 56 -16.26 -23.38 52.07
N LYS A 57 -15.25 -23.46 52.95
CA LYS A 57 -13.90 -22.94 52.67
C LYS A 57 -13.24 -23.64 51.49
N ALA A 58 -13.39 -24.96 51.39
CA ALA A 58 -12.88 -25.74 50.26
C ALA A 58 -13.55 -25.32 48.93
N LYS A 59 -14.87 -25.11 48.95
CA LYS A 59 -15.62 -24.64 47.77
C LYS A 59 -15.24 -23.21 47.38
N GLU A 60 -15.12 -22.28 48.34
CA GLU A 60 -14.67 -20.91 48.08
C GLU A 60 -13.23 -20.87 47.53
N GLU A 61 -12.33 -21.72 48.03
CA GLU A 61 -10.97 -21.85 47.49
C GLU A 61 -10.98 -22.42 46.08
N GLN A 62 -11.82 -23.42 45.79
CA GLN A 62 -11.99 -23.99 44.45
C GLN A 62 -12.55 -22.96 43.46
N GLU A 63 -13.58 -22.21 43.85
CA GLU A 63 -14.16 -21.13 43.02
C GLU A 63 -13.14 -20.00 42.77
N ARG A 64 -12.31 -19.65 43.77
CA ARG A 64 -11.24 -18.67 43.59
C ARG A 64 -10.18 -19.15 42.60
N LYS A 65 -9.73 -20.41 42.72
CA LYS A 65 -8.77 -21.02 41.78
C LYS A 65 -9.34 -21.10 40.36
N GLU A 66 -10.61 -21.48 40.21
CA GLU A 66 -11.27 -21.54 38.91
C GLU A 66 -11.43 -20.14 38.29
N LYS A 67 -11.80 -19.13 39.10
CA LYS A 67 -11.89 -17.74 38.64
C LYS A 67 -10.52 -17.21 38.19
N GLU A 68 -9.47 -17.46 38.96
CA GLU A 68 -8.09 -17.06 38.61
C GLU A 68 -7.62 -17.75 37.32
N GLU A 69 -7.92 -19.03 37.13
CA GLU A 69 -7.60 -19.77 35.89
C GLU A 69 -8.37 -19.21 34.69
N ARG A 70 -9.65 -18.89 34.84
CA ARG A 70 -10.47 -18.27 33.79
C ARG A 70 -9.96 -16.88 33.42
N GLU A 71 -9.59 -16.06 34.41
CA GLU A 71 -8.99 -14.74 34.19
C GLU A 71 -7.64 -14.84 33.47
N LYS A 72 -6.79 -15.79 33.87
CA LYS A 72 -5.51 -16.05 33.19
C LYS A 72 -5.72 -16.48 31.73
N LYS A 73 -6.62 -17.43 31.47
CA LYS A 73 -6.96 -17.88 30.11
C LYS A 73 -7.52 -16.75 29.26
N ALA A 74 -8.39 -15.91 29.81
CA ALA A 74 -8.95 -14.75 29.12
C ALA A 74 -7.86 -13.73 28.76
N LYS A 75 -6.92 -13.46 29.67
CA LYS A 75 -5.78 -12.57 29.42
C LYS A 75 -4.84 -13.11 28.34
N GLU A 76 -4.47 -14.39 28.41
CA GLU A 76 -3.64 -15.05 27.39
C GLU A 76 -4.32 -15.04 26.00
N GLU A 77 -5.64 -15.25 25.95
CA GLU A 77 -6.39 -15.16 24.69
C GLU A 77 -6.43 -13.73 24.14
N GLN A 78 -6.61 -12.72 25.00
CA GLN A 78 -6.57 -11.32 24.60
C GLN A 78 -5.19 -10.93 24.06
N GLU A 79 -4.10 -11.27 24.77
CA GLU A 79 -2.73 -11.01 24.32
C GLU A 79 -2.43 -11.69 22.98
N ARG A 80 -2.94 -12.92 22.75
CA ARG A 80 -2.81 -13.60 21.46
C ARG A 80 -3.52 -12.85 20.33
N LYS A 81 -4.75 -12.38 20.58
CA LYS A 81 -5.54 -11.60 19.59
C LYS A 81 -4.85 -10.28 19.26
N GLU A 82 -4.36 -9.55 20.27
CA GLU A 82 -3.63 -8.30 20.07
C GLU A 82 -2.34 -8.50 19.29
N LYS A 83 -1.59 -9.58 19.59
CA LYS A 83 -0.38 -9.93 18.86
C LYS A 83 -0.69 -10.27 17.39
N GLU A 84 -1.71 -11.09 17.13
CA GLU A 84 -2.13 -11.45 15.77
C GLU A 84 -2.58 -10.23 14.97
N GLU A 85 -3.34 -9.31 15.58
CA GLU A 85 -3.76 -8.06 14.95
C GLU A 85 -2.55 -7.17 14.63
N ARG A 86 -1.58 -7.07 15.54
CA ARG A 86 -0.34 -6.32 15.33
C ARG A 86 0.48 -6.91 14.19
N GLU A 87 0.66 -8.23 14.15
CA GLU A 87 1.38 -8.93 13.08
C GLU A 87 0.68 -8.72 11.73
N LYS A 88 -0.66 -8.75 11.69
CA LYS A 88 -1.43 -8.45 10.49
C LYS A 88 -1.22 -7.00 10.01
N LYS A 89 -1.29 -6.02 10.90
CA LYS A 89 -1.04 -4.61 10.57
C LYS A 89 0.40 -4.39 10.08
N GLU A 90 1.37 -5.05 10.71
CA GLU A 90 2.77 -4.98 10.28
C GLU A 90 2.97 -5.61 8.89
N ALA A 91 2.33 -6.76 8.62
CA ALA A 91 2.35 -7.41 7.31
C ALA A 91 1.73 -6.53 6.22
N GLU A 92 0.58 -5.91 6.50
CA GLU A 92 -0.08 -4.96 5.59
C GLU A 92 0.82 -3.75 5.31
N ALA A 93 1.44 -3.16 6.34
CA ALA A 93 2.37 -2.05 6.17
C ALA A 93 3.60 -2.43 5.32
N LYS A 94 4.16 -3.63 5.52
CA LYS A 94 5.26 -4.17 4.69
C LYS A 94 4.82 -4.39 3.24
N GLN A 95 3.60 -4.89 3.02
CA GLN A 95 3.05 -5.09 1.68
C GLN A 95 2.85 -3.75 0.96
N LEU A 96 2.37 -2.71 1.65
CA LEU A 96 2.23 -1.36 1.10
C LEU A 96 3.60 -0.74 0.76
N ALA A 97 4.60 -0.93 1.63
CA ALA A 97 5.97 -0.49 1.36
C ALA A 97 6.57 -1.19 0.12
N ALA A 98 6.37 -2.51 -0.02
CA ALA A 98 6.83 -3.27 -1.18
C ALA A 98 6.13 -2.84 -2.48
N GLN A 99 4.84 -2.55 -2.43
CA GLN A 99 4.09 -2.01 -3.58
C GLN A 99 4.61 -0.64 -4.01
N ALA A 100 4.89 0.25 -3.06
CA ALA A 100 5.49 1.56 -3.35
C ALA A 100 6.89 1.43 -3.98
N GLU A 101 7.74 0.55 -3.44
CA GLU A 101 9.05 0.25 -4.00
C GLU A 101 8.94 -0.25 -5.46
N ALA A 102 8.03 -1.19 -5.73
CA ALA A 102 7.80 -1.73 -7.06
C ALA A 102 7.31 -0.67 -8.05
N ALA A 103 6.41 0.22 -7.61
CA ALA A 103 5.92 1.33 -8.43
C ALA A 103 7.04 2.34 -8.78
N VAL A 104 7.89 2.68 -7.81
CA VAL A 104 9.06 3.54 -8.04
C VAL A 104 10.06 2.85 -8.97
N GLN A 105 10.30 1.55 -8.77
CA GLN A 105 11.18 0.78 -9.66
C GLN A 105 10.65 0.74 -11.10
N ALA A 106 9.33 0.60 -11.28
CA ALA A 106 8.72 0.65 -12.60
C ALA A 106 8.90 2.02 -13.28
N LEU A 107 8.77 3.12 -12.52
CA LEU A 107 9.05 4.47 -12.99
C LEU A 107 10.53 4.66 -13.37
N GLU A 108 11.46 4.11 -12.59
CA GLU A 108 12.89 4.19 -12.91
C GLU A 108 13.27 3.41 -14.16
N ASN A 109 12.67 2.23 -14.34
CA ASN A 109 12.87 1.39 -15.52
C ASN A 109 12.21 1.98 -16.77
N ASN A 110 11.09 2.69 -16.60
CA ASN A 110 10.36 3.35 -17.68
C ASN A 110 9.98 4.77 -17.28
N GLN A 111 10.92 5.69 -17.54
CA GLN A 111 10.87 7.10 -17.15
C GLN A 111 9.91 7.89 -18.06
N VAL A 112 8.62 7.65 -17.90
CA VAL A 112 7.53 8.37 -18.57
C VAL A 112 6.63 9.05 -17.54
N THR A 113 6.09 10.21 -17.91
CA THR A 113 5.32 11.09 -17.01
C THR A 113 4.10 10.41 -16.37
N GLU A 114 3.50 9.46 -17.08
CA GLU A 114 2.31 8.72 -16.70
C GLU A 114 2.56 7.78 -15.52
N ASN A 115 3.81 7.34 -15.32
CA ASN A 115 4.19 6.46 -14.22
C ASN A 115 4.48 7.21 -12.91
N ILE A 116 4.54 8.54 -12.93
CA ILE A 116 4.88 9.36 -11.76
C ILE A 116 3.74 9.38 -10.76
N ALA A 117 2.51 9.62 -11.22
CA ALA A 117 1.34 9.67 -10.35
C ALA A 117 1.05 8.34 -9.62
N PRO A 118 1.09 7.16 -10.29
CA PRO A 118 0.99 5.87 -9.62
C PRO A 118 2.07 5.64 -8.56
N ALA A 119 3.33 6.02 -8.83
CA ALA A 119 4.42 5.89 -7.87
C ALA A 119 4.20 6.78 -6.63
N GLN A 120 3.81 8.04 -6.83
CA GLN A 120 3.49 8.97 -5.73
C GLN A 120 2.29 8.50 -4.90
N ALA A 121 1.24 7.99 -5.56
CA ALA A 121 0.07 7.43 -4.87
C ALA A 121 0.43 6.21 -4.02
N ALA A 122 1.29 5.32 -4.53
CA ALA A 122 1.77 4.18 -3.76
C ALA A 122 2.61 4.61 -2.55
N ILE A 123 3.48 5.62 -2.71
CA ILE A 123 4.27 6.20 -1.60
C ILE A 123 3.36 6.77 -0.51
N ALA A 124 2.25 7.43 -0.86
CA ALA A 124 1.34 8.03 0.11
C ALA A 124 0.79 7.01 1.14
N ASN A 125 0.62 5.76 0.72
CA ASN A 125 0.11 4.66 1.55
C ASN A 125 1.17 4.02 2.47
N VAL A 126 2.45 4.36 2.31
CA VAL A 126 3.52 3.79 3.15
C VAL A 126 3.47 4.36 4.56
N ALA A 127 3.49 3.53 5.60
CA ALA A 127 3.43 4.01 6.98
C ALA A 127 4.78 4.58 7.47
N ASP A 128 5.90 3.96 7.06
CA ASP A 128 7.24 4.35 7.51
C ASP A 128 7.73 5.64 6.81
N GLN A 129 8.04 6.66 7.61
CA GLN A 129 8.45 7.97 7.09
C GLN A 129 9.81 7.93 6.39
N GLY A 130 10.78 7.17 6.92
CA GLY A 130 12.10 7.05 6.28
C GLY A 130 12.02 6.43 4.88
N THR A 131 11.15 5.42 4.72
CA THR A 131 10.86 4.81 3.42
C THR A 131 10.16 5.80 2.49
N LYS A 132 9.17 6.56 2.99
CA LYS A 132 8.51 7.62 2.21
C LYS A 132 9.50 8.64 1.67
N ASP A 133 10.38 9.15 2.52
CA ASP A 133 11.35 10.19 2.15
C ASP A 133 12.34 9.65 1.10
N ARG A 134 12.86 8.43 1.31
CA ARG A 134 13.75 7.75 0.35
C ARG A 134 13.10 7.58 -1.02
N LEU A 135 11.85 7.09 -1.06
CA LEU A 135 11.12 6.85 -2.30
C LEU A 135 10.73 8.16 -3.00
N THR A 136 10.29 9.15 -2.25
CA THR A 136 9.95 10.48 -2.77
C THR A 136 11.16 11.14 -3.42
N HIS A 137 12.34 11.02 -2.81
CA HIS A 137 13.58 11.53 -3.38
C HIS A 137 13.90 10.88 -4.74
N ARG A 138 13.79 9.56 -4.85
CA ARG A 138 14.00 8.83 -6.12
C ARG A 138 13.03 9.28 -7.21
N VAL A 139 11.75 9.42 -6.90
CA VAL A 139 10.75 9.96 -7.84
C VAL A 139 11.14 11.37 -8.29
N GLY A 140 11.62 12.22 -7.37
CA GLY A 140 12.09 13.56 -7.70
C GLY A 140 13.28 13.57 -8.68
N LEU A 141 14.23 12.65 -8.51
CA LEU A 141 15.36 12.48 -9.44
C LEU A 141 14.89 12.06 -10.83
N VAL A 142 13.96 11.11 -10.91
CA VAL A 142 13.39 10.67 -12.20
C VAL A 142 12.61 11.80 -12.87
N GLN A 143 11.79 12.53 -12.12
CA GLN A 143 11.04 13.68 -12.64
C GLN A 143 11.99 14.73 -13.25
N ASN A 144 13.10 15.03 -12.57
CA ASN A 144 14.12 15.94 -13.09
C ASN A 144 14.75 15.39 -14.37
N ALA A 145 15.14 14.11 -14.39
CA ALA A 145 15.72 13.46 -15.56
C ALA A 145 14.79 13.49 -16.78
N ILE A 146 13.47 13.32 -16.58
CA ILE A 146 12.45 13.44 -17.63
C ILE A 146 12.44 14.87 -18.19
N THR A 147 12.33 15.88 -17.33
CA THR A 147 12.31 17.29 -17.75
C THR A 147 13.58 17.68 -18.52
N VAL A 148 14.75 17.24 -18.05
CA VAL A 148 16.02 17.51 -18.75
C VAL A 148 16.04 16.84 -20.13
N ARG A 149 15.58 15.59 -20.23
CA ARG A 149 15.49 14.88 -21.53
C ARG A 149 14.54 15.57 -22.49
N GLU A 150 13.39 16.02 -22.01
CA GLU A 150 12.41 16.78 -22.80
C GLU A 150 13.00 18.10 -23.31
N GLN A 151 13.67 18.85 -22.43
CA GLN A 151 14.35 20.09 -22.81
C GLN A 151 15.44 19.84 -23.87
N GLN A 152 16.28 18.82 -23.66
CA GLN A 152 17.31 18.45 -24.63
C GLN A 152 16.72 18.01 -25.98
N ALA A 153 15.60 17.28 -25.97
CA ALA A 153 14.91 16.88 -27.19
C ALA A 153 14.36 18.10 -27.94
N ALA A 154 13.75 19.06 -27.24
CA ALA A 154 13.25 20.29 -27.83
C ALA A 154 14.38 21.17 -28.39
N GLU A 155 15.51 21.27 -27.69
CA GLU A 155 16.70 21.98 -28.16
C GLU A 155 17.30 21.30 -29.40
N ALA A 156 17.38 19.96 -29.40
CA ALA A 156 17.84 19.18 -30.55
C ALA A 156 16.91 19.35 -31.77
N GLU A 157 15.59 19.40 -31.56
CA GLU A 157 14.63 19.65 -32.63
C GLU A 157 14.79 21.06 -33.21
N ARG A 158 14.92 22.08 -32.36
CA ARG A 158 15.20 23.46 -32.80
C ARG A 158 16.50 23.56 -33.60
N ALA A 159 17.56 22.87 -33.16
CA ALA A 159 18.82 22.82 -33.89
C ALA A 159 18.66 22.16 -35.28
N ARG A 160 17.88 21.07 -35.37
CA ARG A 160 17.56 20.41 -36.65
C ARG A 160 16.76 21.33 -37.58
N GLN A 161 15.77 22.04 -37.05
CA GLN A 161 14.97 22.99 -37.82
C GLN A 161 15.82 24.18 -38.31
N ALA A 162 16.71 24.70 -37.47
CA ALA A 162 17.65 25.76 -37.85
C ALA A 162 18.60 25.31 -38.98
N ALA A 163 19.17 24.10 -38.85
CA ALA A 163 20.01 23.53 -39.90
C ALA A 163 19.25 23.31 -41.21
N ALA A 164 18.01 22.81 -41.16
CA ALA A 164 17.17 22.65 -42.34
C ALA A 164 16.81 24.00 -43.00
N ALA A 165 16.52 25.04 -42.19
CA ALA A 165 16.26 26.38 -42.68
C ALA A 165 17.51 27.00 -43.34
N GLU A 166 18.69 26.76 -42.78
CA GLU A 166 19.95 27.20 -43.37
C GLU A 166 20.23 26.51 -44.71
N GLN A 167 20.06 25.18 -44.78
CA GLN A 167 20.17 24.44 -46.04
C GLN A 167 19.19 24.95 -47.10
N ALA A 168 17.94 25.23 -46.72
CA ALA A 168 16.96 25.80 -47.63
C ALA A 168 17.38 27.19 -48.15
N ARG A 169 17.95 28.04 -47.28
CA ARG A 169 18.49 29.36 -47.68
C ARG A 169 19.67 29.21 -48.65
N GLN A 170 20.59 28.30 -48.38
CA GLN A 170 21.73 28.03 -49.27
C GLN A 170 21.26 27.51 -50.63
N ALA A 171 20.28 26.60 -50.66
CA ALA A 171 19.69 26.10 -51.90
C ALA A 171 19.00 27.22 -52.69
N ALA A 172 18.24 28.10 -52.03
CA ALA A 172 17.62 29.26 -52.68
C ALA A 172 18.65 30.24 -53.25
N ALA A 173 19.73 30.52 -52.50
CA ALA A 173 20.82 31.38 -52.98
C ALA A 173 21.55 30.78 -54.19
N ALA A 174 21.78 29.46 -54.20
CA ALA A 174 22.36 28.76 -55.34
C ALA A 174 21.46 28.83 -56.58
N GLN A 175 20.15 28.66 -56.42
CA GLN A 175 19.18 28.82 -57.51
C GLN A 175 19.15 30.26 -58.07
N GLN A 176 19.18 31.27 -57.20
CA GLN A 176 19.25 32.66 -57.64
C GLN A 176 20.54 32.95 -58.44
N THR A 177 21.67 32.40 -58.00
CA THR A 177 22.95 32.54 -58.72
C THR A 177 22.88 31.91 -60.11
N GLN A 178 22.29 30.72 -60.25
CA GLN A 178 22.09 30.06 -61.55
C GLN A 178 21.17 30.86 -62.47
N GLN A 179 20.08 31.45 -61.96
CA GLN A 179 19.19 32.32 -62.75
C GLN A 179 19.89 33.59 -63.23
N GLN A 180 20.70 34.23 -62.38
CA GLN A 180 21.47 35.42 -62.79
C GLN A 180 22.50 35.07 -63.86
N GLN A 181 23.23 33.96 -63.72
CA GLN A 181 24.16 33.50 -64.76
C GLN A 181 23.44 33.22 -66.09
N ALA A 182 22.28 32.56 -66.05
CA ALA A 182 21.46 32.30 -67.24
C ALA A 182 20.99 33.60 -67.92
N PHE A 183 20.69 34.64 -67.16
CA PHE A 183 20.30 35.96 -67.69
C PHE A 183 21.49 36.70 -68.34
N VAL A 184 22.70 36.58 -67.78
CA VAL A 184 23.92 37.21 -68.33
C VAL A 184 24.41 36.48 -69.59
N THR A 185 24.25 35.14 -69.66
CA THR A 185 24.61 34.36 -70.87
C THR A 185 23.53 34.36 -71.95
N GLN A 186 22.34 34.91 -71.70
CA GLN A 186 21.41 35.19 -72.80
C GLN A 186 22.03 36.31 -73.66
N PRO A 187 22.14 36.13 -74.98
CA PRO A 187 22.58 37.20 -75.86
C PRO A 187 21.66 38.40 -75.60
N GLN A 188 22.24 39.50 -75.12
CA GLN A 188 21.52 40.74 -74.89
C GLN A 188 20.69 41.02 -76.14
N GLN A 189 19.38 41.13 -76.00
CA GLN A 189 18.45 41.44 -77.10
C GLN A 189 18.69 42.85 -77.69
N GLY A 190 19.83 43.48 -77.40
CA GLY A 190 20.30 44.70 -78.01
C GLY A 190 21.06 44.38 -79.29
N GLY A 191 20.53 44.87 -80.41
CA GLY A 191 21.20 44.76 -81.71
C GLY A 191 22.64 45.29 -81.71
N TYR A 192 23.46 44.79 -82.63
CA TYR A 192 24.84 45.25 -82.78
C TYR A 192 24.88 46.74 -83.16
N ARG A 193 25.85 47.49 -82.63
CA ARG A 193 26.00 48.93 -82.93
C ARG A 193 26.37 49.15 -84.39
N ASN A 194 27.09 48.20 -84.99
CA ASN A 194 27.50 48.20 -86.40
C ASN A 194 27.86 46.77 -86.87
N CYS A 195 28.04 46.59 -88.18
CA CYS A 195 28.41 45.30 -88.75
C CYS A 195 29.80 44.80 -88.36
N SER A 196 30.74 45.69 -87.98
CA SER A 196 32.05 45.28 -87.51
C SER A 196 31.95 44.57 -86.16
N GLU A 197 31.11 45.06 -85.26
CA GLU A 197 30.80 44.41 -83.98
C GLU A 197 30.10 43.05 -84.19
N ALA A 198 29.13 42.99 -85.11
CA ALA A 198 28.44 41.75 -85.46
C ALA A 198 29.40 40.68 -86.02
N ARG A 199 30.32 41.08 -86.91
CA ARG A 199 31.36 40.18 -87.44
C ARG A 199 32.38 39.78 -86.38
N ALA A 200 32.82 40.71 -85.53
CA ALA A 200 33.75 40.42 -84.43
C ALA A 200 33.15 39.45 -83.39
N ALA A 201 31.84 39.52 -83.17
CA ALA A 201 31.09 38.58 -82.36
C ALA A 201 30.79 37.24 -83.06
N GLY A 202 31.17 37.08 -84.34
CA GLY A 202 30.93 35.87 -85.13
C GLY A 202 29.46 35.65 -85.51
N ALA A 203 28.64 36.70 -85.49
CA ALA A 203 27.20 36.60 -85.67
C ALA A 203 26.70 37.01 -87.07
N ALA A 204 27.57 37.59 -87.92
CA ALA A 204 27.24 37.95 -89.30
C ALA A 204 27.43 36.76 -90.27
N PRO A 205 26.59 36.62 -91.31
CA PRO A 205 25.46 37.49 -91.68
C PRO A 205 24.24 37.30 -90.77
N LEU A 206 23.50 38.39 -90.54
CA LEU A 206 22.33 38.42 -89.67
C LEU A 206 21.04 38.41 -90.49
N TYR A 207 20.13 37.48 -90.19
CA TYR A 207 18.86 37.38 -90.93
C TYR A 207 17.70 38.05 -90.18
N ARG A 208 16.73 38.59 -90.93
CA ARG A 208 15.51 39.18 -90.36
C ARG A 208 14.83 38.23 -89.38
N GLY A 209 14.63 38.69 -88.15
CA GLY A 209 14.04 37.91 -87.05
C GLY A 209 15.04 37.22 -86.12
N GLN A 210 16.34 37.19 -86.47
CA GLN A 210 17.37 36.74 -85.54
C GLN A 210 17.67 37.79 -84.46
N ALA A 211 18.03 37.31 -83.27
CA ALA A 211 18.55 38.17 -82.21
C ALA A 211 19.81 38.89 -82.73
N GLY A 212 19.81 40.23 -82.68
CA GLY A 212 20.90 41.06 -83.20
C GLY A 212 20.64 41.72 -84.56
N TYR A 213 19.66 41.24 -85.35
CA TYR A 213 19.26 41.89 -86.60
C TYR A 213 18.63 43.25 -86.31
N SER A 214 19.04 44.26 -87.07
CA SER A 214 18.43 45.58 -87.07
C SER A 214 18.35 46.06 -88.52
N PRO A 215 17.22 46.63 -88.97
CA PRO A 215 17.11 47.26 -90.29
C PRO A 215 18.16 48.36 -90.55
N ARG A 216 18.82 48.86 -89.50
CA ARG A 216 19.93 49.84 -89.61
C ARG A 216 21.24 49.21 -90.08
N LEU A 217 21.39 47.89 -89.96
CA LEU A 217 22.57 47.13 -90.36
C LEU A 217 22.41 46.51 -91.77
N ASP A 218 21.16 46.43 -92.24
CA ASP A 218 20.73 45.92 -93.55
C ASP A 218 20.62 47.12 -94.52
N ARG A 219 21.72 47.43 -95.24
CA ARG A 219 21.85 48.69 -95.97
C ARG A 219 20.96 48.74 -97.22
N ASP A 220 20.69 47.59 -97.82
CA ASP A 220 19.88 47.42 -99.02
C ASP A 220 18.46 46.86 -98.73
N GLY A 221 18.23 46.35 -97.51
CA GLY A 221 16.89 46.04 -96.98
C GLY A 221 16.36 44.67 -97.40
N ASP A 222 17.23 43.79 -97.89
CA ASP A 222 16.86 42.49 -98.46
C ASP A 222 16.52 41.43 -97.39
N GLY A 223 16.77 41.73 -96.12
CA GLY A 223 16.57 40.83 -94.99
C GLY A 223 17.84 40.12 -94.50
N VAL A 224 19.00 40.43 -95.07
CA VAL A 224 20.32 39.90 -94.70
C VAL A 224 21.26 41.07 -94.36
N ALA A 225 21.46 41.33 -93.07
CA ALA A 225 22.37 42.38 -92.62
C ALA A 225 23.83 41.89 -92.53
N CYS A 226 24.76 42.81 -92.79
CA CYS A 226 26.20 42.64 -92.58
C CYS A 226 26.88 41.56 -93.44
N GLU A 227 26.41 41.37 -94.67
CA GLU A 227 27.14 40.70 -95.76
C GLU A 227 28.57 41.26 -95.98
#